data_AF-A0A833C9X3-F1
#
_entry.id   AF-A0A833C9X3-F1
#
_cell.length_a   1.000
_cell.length_b   1.000
_cell.length_c   1.000
_cell.angle_alpha   90.00
_cell.angle_beta   90.00
_cell.angle_gamma   90.00
#
_symmetry.space_group_name_H-M   'P 1'
#
loop_
_entity.id
_entity.type
_entity.pdbx_description
1 polymer ?
#
loop_
_entity_poly.entity_id
_entity_poly.type
_entity_poly.pdbx_seq_one_letter_code
_entity_poly.pdbx_strand_id
1 'polypeptide(L)'
;MIGQKIYKDKLDNYTEVAQWCNANSATIVEREDYYEVVEVVQNPEDARKQREIELMHRLEVIKSGYAGAELMGTDKETLIQEYKETVEELIKLQSNDLR
;
A
#
# COMPACT_ATOMS: atom_id res chain seq x y z
N MET A 1 -11.40 -10.87 -12.68
CA MET A 1 -12.63 -11.64 -12.45
C MET A 1 -12.34 -12.61 -11.33
N ILE A 2 -12.91 -12.45 -10.15
CA ILE A 2 -12.67 -13.41 -9.05
C ILE A 2 -13.32 -14.76 -9.40
N GLY A 3 -12.61 -15.86 -9.13
CA GLY A 3 -13.03 -17.23 -9.44
C GLY A 3 -12.81 -17.66 -10.90
N GLN A 4 -12.26 -16.79 -11.75
CA GLN A 4 -11.96 -17.14 -13.14
C GLN A 4 -10.86 -18.22 -13.18
N LYS A 5 -11.12 -19.27 -13.97
CA LYS A 5 -10.14 -20.32 -14.26
C LYS A 5 -9.47 -20.07 -15.60
N ILE A 6 -8.16 -20.23 -15.65
CA ILE A 6 -7.33 -20.17 -16.85
C ILE A 6 -6.66 -21.53 -16.99
N TYR A 7 -7.14 -22.35 -17.91
CA TYR A 7 -6.62 -23.70 -18.07
C TYR A 7 -5.24 -23.66 -18.72
N LYS A 8 -4.32 -24.52 -18.24
CA LYS A 8 -2.91 -24.50 -18.66
C LYS A 8 -2.70 -24.81 -20.14
N ASP A 9 -3.67 -25.47 -20.77
CA ASP A 9 -3.71 -25.78 -22.20
C ASP A 9 -4.25 -24.62 -23.06
N LYS A 10 -4.81 -23.57 -22.45
CA LYS A 10 -5.44 -22.41 -23.14
C LYS A 10 -5.20 -21.11 -22.38
N LEU A 11 -4.05 -20.49 -22.65
CA LEU A 11 -3.55 -19.29 -21.96
C LEU A 11 -3.82 -17.97 -22.71
N ASP A 12 -4.68 -17.97 -23.73
CA ASP A 12 -4.89 -16.81 -24.62
C ASP A 12 -5.35 -15.55 -23.87
N ASN A 13 -6.03 -15.71 -22.73
CA ASN A 13 -6.53 -14.62 -21.90
C ASN A 13 -5.65 -14.29 -20.68
N TYR A 14 -4.51 -14.96 -20.49
CA TYR A 14 -3.70 -14.81 -19.28
C TYR A 14 -3.24 -13.36 -19.06
N THR A 15 -2.76 -12.68 -20.11
CA THR A 15 -2.26 -11.30 -20.03
C THR A 15 -3.35 -10.31 -19.63
N GLU A 16 -4.55 -10.44 -20.19
CA GLU A 16 -5.69 -9.59 -19.85
C GLU A 16 -6.12 -9.80 -18.39
N VAL A 17 -6.19 -11.08 -17.97
CA VAL A 17 -6.55 -11.42 -16.59
C VAL A 17 -5.50 -10.91 -15.61
N ALA A 18 -4.21 -10.99 -15.93
CA ALA A 18 -3.13 -10.45 -15.10
C ALA A 18 -3.23 -8.93 -14.95
N GLN A 19 -3.49 -8.19 -16.03
CA GLN A 19 -3.73 -6.74 -15.97
C GLN A 19 -4.93 -6.41 -15.09
N TRP A 20 -6.02 -7.16 -15.21
CA TRP A 20 -7.19 -6.99 -14.35
C TRP A 20 -6.85 -7.23 -12.88
N CYS A 21 -6.06 -8.27 -12.57
CA CYS A 21 -5.66 -8.60 -11.19
C CYS A 21 -4.90 -7.46 -10.51
N ASN A 22 -3.94 -6.84 -11.24
CA ASN A 22 -3.16 -5.70 -10.73
C ASN A 22 -4.03 -4.50 -10.35
N ALA A 23 -5.17 -4.31 -11.02
CA ALA A 23 -6.08 -3.18 -10.77
C ALA A 23 -7.18 -3.48 -9.72
N ASN A 24 -7.39 -4.75 -9.34
CA ASN A 24 -8.56 -5.17 -8.56
C ASN A 24 -8.22 -5.96 -7.28
N SER A 25 -7.01 -5.78 -6.72
CA SER A 25 -6.56 -6.48 -5.50
C SER A 25 -6.78 -8.00 -5.59
N ALA A 26 -6.46 -8.58 -6.75
CA ALA A 26 -6.58 -10.00 -7.01
C ALA A 26 -5.23 -10.56 -7.45
N THR A 27 -5.08 -11.88 -7.33
CA THR A 27 -3.88 -12.59 -7.75
C THR A 27 -4.26 -13.89 -8.44
N ILE A 28 -3.36 -14.40 -9.27
CA ILE A 28 -3.53 -15.66 -9.99
C ILE A 28 -2.75 -16.74 -9.21
N VAL A 29 -3.46 -17.73 -8.69
CA VAL A 29 -2.87 -18.86 -7.94
C VAL A 29 -2.87 -20.10 -8.82
N GLU A 30 -1.78 -20.86 -8.74
CA GLU A 30 -1.67 -22.14 -9.44
C GLU A 30 -2.48 -23.24 -8.74
N ARG A 31 -3.26 -23.99 -9.53
CA ARG A 31 -3.88 -25.26 -9.17
C ARG A 31 -3.33 -26.36 -10.06
N GLU A 32 -3.77 -27.59 -9.85
CA GLU A 32 -3.32 -28.76 -10.61
C GLU A 32 -3.53 -28.56 -12.12
N ASP A 33 -4.78 -28.41 -12.57
CA ASP A 33 -5.11 -28.33 -14.01
C ASP A 33 -5.29 -26.91 -14.57
N TYR A 34 -5.33 -25.89 -13.70
CA TYR A 34 -5.64 -24.52 -14.09
C TYR A 34 -4.99 -23.50 -13.15
N TYR A 35 -4.99 -22.24 -13.56
CA TYR A 35 -4.76 -21.10 -12.70
C TYR A 35 -6.08 -20.46 -12.29
N GLU A 36 -6.18 -20.00 -11.05
CA GLU A 36 -7.39 -19.41 -10.49
C GLU A 36 -7.15 -17.98 -10.04
N VAL A 37 -8.01 -17.07 -10.47
CA VAL A 37 -8.01 -15.71 -9.93
C VAL A 37 -8.70 -15.71 -8.56
N VAL A 38 -7.96 -15.32 -7.53
CA VAL A 38 -8.46 -15.20 -6.16
C VAL A 38 -8.28 -13.78 -5.66
N GLU A 39 -9.07 -13.38 -4.67
CA GLU A 39 -8.84 -12.11 -3.98
C GLU A 39 -7.51 -12.16 -3.24
N VAL A 40 -6.74 -11.07 -3.30
CA VAL A 40 -5.64 -10.88 -2.35
C VAL A 40 -6.29 -10.59 -1.01
N VAL A 41 -6.34 -11.61 -0.16
CA VAL A 41 -6.65 -11.39 1.26
C VAL A 41 -5.46 -10.63 1.83
N GLN A 42 -5.56 -9.30 1.86
CA GLN A 42 -4.59 -8.51 2.59
C GLN A 42 -4.72 -8.89 4.06
N ASN A 43 -3.69 -9.53 4.60
CA ASN A 43 -3.59 -9.71 6.03
C ASN A 43 -3.67 -8.32 6.67
N PRO A 44 -4.57 -8.08 7.65
CA PRO A 44 -4.63 -6.81 8.36
C PRO A 44 -3.26 -6.33 8.87
N GLU A 45 -2.36 -7.26 9.21
CA GLU A 45 -0.98 -6.95 9.62
C GLU A 45 -0.13 -6.40 8.47
N ASP A 46 -0.28 -6.92 7.25
CA ASP A 46 0.45 -6.44 6.08
C ASP A 46 -0.04 -5.06 5.64
N ALA A 47 -1.37 -4.84 5.67
CA ALA A 47 -1.96 -3.53 5.40
C ALA A 47 -1.48 -2.49 6.43
N ARG A 48 -1.38 -2.88 7.71
CA ARG A 48 -0.84 -2.04 8.77
C ARG A 48 0.63 -1.70 8.55
N LYS A 49 1.48 -2.70 8.28
CA LYS A 49 2.91 -2.48 7.99
C LYS A 49 3.10 -1.56 6.80
N GLN A 50 2.29 -1.74 5.74
CA GLN A 50 2.34 -0.87 4.57
C GLN A 50 1.99 0.58 4.92
N ARG A 51 0.95 0.78 5.76
CA ARG A 51 0.58 2.11 6.24
C ARG A 51 1.67 2.74 7.11
N GLU A 52 2.33 1.95 7.96
CA GLU A 52 3.45 2.42 8.77
C GLU A 52 4.63 2.90 7.89
N ILE A 53 4.99 2.12 6.86
CA ILE A 53 6.04 2.49 5.89
C ILE A 53 5.69 3.80 5.18
N GLU A 54 4.44 3.96 4.74
CA GLU A 54 3.96 5.17 4.06
C GLU A 54 4.06 6.41 4.96
N LEU A 55 3.60 6.31 6.21
CA LEU A 55 3.66 7.40 7.19
C LEU A 55 5.10 7.77 7.53
N MET A 56 5.98 6.78 7.68
CA MET A 56 7.41 7.01 7.93
C MET A 56 8.10 7.72 6.77
N HIS A 57 7.82 7.30 5.53
CA HIS A 57 8.31 7.99 4.34
C HIS A 57 7.79 9.43 4.26
N ARG A 58 6.51 9.66 4.56
CA ARG A 58 5.94 11.01 4.61
C ARG A 58 6.66 11.91 5.62
N LEU A 59 6.98 11.39 6.81
CA LEU A 59 7.75 12.14 7.81
C LEU A 59 9.15 12.53 7.29
N GLU A 60 9.80 11.67 6.51
CA GLU A 60 11.11 11.97 5.91
C GLU A 60 11.02 13.10 4.87
N VAL A 61 9.98 13.07 4.02
CA VAL A 61 9.69 14.14 3.07
C VAL A 61 9.42 15.46 3.79
N ILE A 62 8.58 15.45 4.83
CA ILE A 62 8.27 16.65 5.62
C ILE A 62 9.53 17.22 6.28
N LYS A 63 10.37 16.38 6.89
CA LYS A 63 11.65 16.81 7.50
C LYS A 63 12.57 17.47 6.48
N SER A 64 12.68 16.88 5.29
CA SER A 64 13.49 17.42 4.21
C SER A 64 12.94 18.77 3.72
N GLY A 65 11.61 18.87 3.54
CA GLY A 65 10.95 20.12 3.17
C GLY A 65 11.13 21.21 4.23
N TYR A 66 11.03 20.84 5.52
CA TYR A 66 11.24 21.77 6.64
C TYR A 66 12.66 22.31 6.66
N ALA A 67 13.68 21.44 6.48
CA ALA A 67 15.07 21.88 6.40
C ALA A 67 15.29 22.86 5.22
N GLY A 68 14.68 22.59 4.06
CA GLY A 68 14.70 23.50 2.93
C GLY A 68 14.05 24.86 3.24
N ALA A 69 12.86 24.85 3.84
CA ALA A 69 12.13 26.06 4.21
C ALA A 69 12.90 26.91 5.24
N GLU A 70 13.53 26.25 6.22
CA GLU A 70 14.37 26.92 7.23
C GLU A 70 15.55 27.65 6.58
N LEU A 71 16.23 27.00 5.62
CA LEU A 71 17.35 27.59 4.89
C LEU A 71 16.92 28.77 4.02
N MET A 72 15.73 28.71 3.44
CA MET A 72 15.19 29.76 2.58
C MET A 72 14.47 30.88 3.36
N GLY A 73 14.27 30.71 4.68
CA GLY A 73 13.50 31.63 5.51
C GLY A 73 12.02 31.73 5.10
N THR A 74 11.46 30.66 4.52
CA THR A 74 10.06 30.61 4.09
C THR A 74 9.16 30.10 5.21
N ASP A 75 7.84 30.34 5.07
CA ASP A 75 6.86 29.81 6.01
C ASP A 75 6.91 28.27 6.09
N LYS A 76 6.67 27.76 7.30
CA LYS A 76 6.80 26.35 7.65
C LYS A 76 5.62 25.84 8.49
N GLU A 77 4.62 26.67 8.75
CA GLU A 77 3.47 26.29 9.58
C GLU A 77 2.75 25.06 9.02
N THR A 78 2.55 25.01 7.70
CA THR A 78 1.92 23.86 7.05
C THR A 78 2.73 22.57 7.26
N LEU A 79 4.05 22.63 7.11
CA LEU A 79 4.93 21.45 7.30
C LEU A 79 4.92 20.98 8.77
N ILE A 80 4.89 21.90 9.72
CA ILE A 80 4.78 21.58 11.15
C ILE A 80 3.43 20.90 11.44
N GLN A 81 2.35 21.41 10.84
CA GLN A 81 1.02 20.84 11.04
C GLN A 81 0.92 19.42 10.44
N GLU A 82 1.38 19.25 9.19
CA GLU A 82 1.43 17.93 8.54
C GLU A 82 2.30 16.92 9.32
N TYR A 83 3.41 17.38 9.90
CA TYR A 83 4.24 16.52 10.75
C TYR A 83 3.45 15.99 11.96
N LYS A 84 2.73 16.88 12.67
CA LYS A 84 1.94 16.50 13.84
C LYS A 84 0.85 15.50 13.49
N GLU A 85 0.10 15.76 12.42
CA GLU A 85 -0.97 14.87 11.96
C GLU A 85 -0.42 13.48 11.59
N THR A 86 0.71 13.45 10.86
CA THR A 86 1.35 12.20 10.46
C THR A 86 1.85 11.39 11.68
N VAL A 87 2.44 12.07 12.68
CA VAL A 87 2.87 11.42 13.93
C VAL A 87 1.69 10.91 14.74
N GLU A 88 0.60 11.68 14.86
CA GLU A 88 -0.61 11.22 15.56
C GLU A 88 -1.20 9.97 14.91
N GLU A 89 -1.21 9.91 13.58
CA GLU A 89 -1.68 8.73 12.86
C GLU A 89 -0.78 7.52 13.10
N LEU A 90 0.54 7.71 13.10
CA LEU A 90 1.51 6.65 13.40
C LEU A 90 1.32 6.10 14.83
N ILE A 91 1.11 7.00 15.81
CA ILE A 91 0.84 6.62 17.19
C ILE A 91 -0.46 5.81 17.29
N LYS A 92 -1.54 6.25 16.62
CA LYS A 92 -2.81 5.50 16.59
C LYS A 92 -2.61 4.11 16.00
N LEU A 93 -1.87 4.01 14.90
CA LEU A 93 -1.56 2.75 14.23
C LEU A 93 -0.80 1.78 15.14
N GLN A 94 0.20 2.27 15.88
CA GLN A 94 1.02 1.46 16.81
C GLN A 94 0.29 1.16 18.13
N SER A 95 -0.56 2.06 18.63
CA SER A 95 -1.31 1.85 19.87
C SER A 95 -2.38 0.76 19.75
N ASN A 96 -2.88 0.52 18.53
CA ASN A 96 -3.79 -0.60 18.23
C ASN A 96 -3.10 -1.98 18.28
N ASP A 97 -1.78 -2.04 18.53
CA ASP A 97 -1.00 -3.28 18.67
C ASP A 97 -0.95 -3.81 20.13
N LEU A 98 -1.44 -3.03 21.11
CA LEU A 98 -1.41 -3.35 22.54
C LEU A 98 -2.72 -3.96 23.09
N ARG A 99 -3.63 -4.44 22.22
CA ARG A 99 -4.92 -5.02 22.62
C ARG A 99 -5.13 -6.43 22.10
#